data_AF-A0AAW0K3R0-F1
#
_entry.id   AF-A0AAW0K3R0-F1
#
_cell.length_a   1.000
_cell.length_b   1.000
_cell.length_c   1.000
_cell.angle_alpha   90.00
_cell.angle_beta   90.00
_cell.angle_gamma   90.00
#
_symmetry.space_group_name_H-M   'P 1'
#
loop_
_entity.id
_entity.type
_entity.pdbx_description
1 polymer ?
#
loop_
_entity_poly.entity_id
_entity_poly.type
_entity_poly.pdbx_seq_one_letter_code
_entity_poly.pdbx_strand_id
1 'polypeptide(L)'
;MDPIFARDLKTKCPQNGGNDDPTVPLDVLTPHRLDNKYYTNLKKHHGLLTSDQSLLSSPSTVGIVRNNARHGETWANKFAAAMVKMGYIDLLTGSQGEIRKDCRFVN
;
A
#
# COMPACT_ATOMS: atom_id res chain seq x y z
N MET A 1 15.80 3.07 6.13
CA MET A 1 14.82 4.14 6.34
C MET A 1 15.57 5.43 6.62
N ASP A 2 15.10 6.56 6.13
CA ASP A 2 15.66 7.88 6.44
C ASP A 2 15.71 8.09 7.98
N PRO A 3 16.84 8.52 8.56
CA PRO A 3 16.99 8.65 10.01
C PRO A 3 16.03 9.67 10.66
N ILE A 4 15.71 10.76 9.95
CA ILE A 4 14.80 11.80 10.47
C ILE A 4 13.38 11.26 10.53
N PHE A 5 12.93 10.61 9.45
CA PHE A 5 11.63 9.94 9.42
C PHE A 5 11.52 8.83 10.48
N ALA A 6 12.55 8.00 10.64
CA ALA A 6 12.58 6.97 11.67
C ALA A 6 12.48 7.55 13.09
N ARG A 7 13.11 8.70 13.35
CA ARG A 7 13.01 9.39 14.65
C ARG A 7 11.59 9.90 14.92
N ASP A 8 10.93 10.49 13.94
CA ASP A 8 9.52 10.92 14.04
C ASP A 8 8.58 9.73 14.28
N LEU A 9 8.79 8.61 13.58
CA LEU A 9 8.01 7.40 13.82
C LEU A 9 8.21 6.85 15.24
N LYS A 10 9.44 6.86 15.78
CA LYS A 10 9.71 6.42 17.16
C LYS A 10 9.00 7.26 18.23
N THR A 11 8.71 8.53 17.97
CA THR A 11 7.92 9.35 18.91
C THR A 11 6.43 9.01 18.88
N LYS A 12 5.94 8.45 17.76
CA LYS A 12 4.54 8.05 17.57
C LYS A 12 4.29 6.58 17.91
N CYS A 13 5.32 5.74 17.76
CA CYS A 13 5.29 4.30 18.00
C CYS A 13 6.36 3.94 19.05
N PRO A 14 6.13 4.25 20.33
CA PRO A 14 7.07 3.93 21.41
C PRO A 14 7.20 2.41 21.60
N GLN A 15 8.41 1.93 21.88
CA GLN A 15 8.71 0.51 22.05
C GLN A 15 7.89 -0.16 23.16
N ASN A 16 7.59 0.59 24.23
CA ASN A 16 6.80 0.13 25.37
C ASN A 16 5.46 0.88 25.44
N GLY A 17 4.84 1.17 24.29
CA GLY A 17 3.48 1.69 24.25
C GLY A 17 2.55 0.78 25.05
N GLY A 18 1.68 1.36 25.88
CA GLY A 18 0.69 0.61 26.65
C GLY A 18 -0.39 -0.01 25.74
N ASN A 19 -1.64 -0.04 26.20
CA ASN A 19 -2.79 -0.52 25.39
C ASN A 19 -3.21 0.41 24.24
N ASP A 20 -2.38 1.38 23.87
CA ASP A 20 -2.65 2.25 22.73
C ASP A 20 -2.09 1.56 21.49
N ASP A 21 -2.93 1.28 20.49
CA ASP A 21 -2.52 0.77 19.17
C ASP A 21 -2.28 1.97 18.22
N PRO A 22 -1.12 2.66 18.28
CA PRO A 22 -0.90 3.87 17.50
C PRO A 22 -0.85 3.55 16.01
N THR A 23 -1.63 4.30 15.22
CA THR A 23 -1.58 4.25 13.76
C THR A 23 -0.78 5.42 13.20
N VAL A 24 -0.01 5.17 12.14
CA VAL A 24 0.70 6.18 11.36
C VAL A 24 0.38 6.00 9.88
N PRO A 25 0.42 7.08 9.07
CA PRO A 25 0.07 6.98 7.66
C PRO A 25 1.12 6.19 6.87
N LEU A 26 0.65 5.33 5.95
CA LEU A 26 1.48 4.62 4.98
C LEU A 26 2.12 5.56 3.94
N ASP A 27 1.42 6.66 3.60
CA ASP A 27 1.94 7.74 2.77
C ASP A 27 1.97 9.03 3.58
N VAL A 28 3.18 9.51 3.92
CA VAL A 28 3.38 10.73 4.72
C VAL A 28 3.15 12.02 3.92
N LEU A 29 3.18 11.98 2.59
CA LEU A 29 2.99 13.17 1.76
C LEU A 29 1.50 13.46 1.52
N THR A 30 0.72 12.41 1.28
CA THR A 30 -0.69 12.50 0.89
C THR A 30 -1.52 11.37 1.52
N PRO A 31 -1.66 11.35 2.86
CA PRO A 31 -2.22 10.21 3.60
C PRO A 31 -3.67 9.86 3.25
N HIS A 32 -4.42 10.81 2.68
CA HIS A 32 -5.84 10.66 2.37
C HIS A 32 -6.12 10.71 0.86
N ARG A 33 -5.09 10.56 0.02
CA ARG A 33 -5.24 10.59 -1.44
C ARG A 33 -4.57 9.37 -2.05
N LEU A 34 -5.30 8.69 -2.93
CA LEU A 34 -4.74 7.64 -3.77
C LEU A 34 -4.01 8.28 -4.96
N ASP A 35 -2.69 8.40 -4.85
CA ASP A 35 -1.83 8.90 -5.91
C ASP A 35 -0.46 8.18 -5.92
N ASN A 36 0.49 8.68 -6.72
CA ASN A 36 1.80 8.08 -6.87
C ASN A 36 2.84 8.55 -5.83
N LYS A 37 2.46 9.35 -4.82
CA LYS A 37 3.40 9.86 -3.80
C LYS A 37 3.92 8.77 -2.89
N TYR A 38 3.19 7.66 -2.73
CA TYR A 38 3.73 6.40 -2.20
C TYR A 38 5.11 6.07 -2.78
N TYR A 39 5.26 6.05 -4.11
CA TYR A 39 6.56 5.74 -4.75
C TYR A 39 7.58 6.87 -4.60
N THR A 40 7.13 8.11 -4.41
CA THR A 40 8.01 9.24 -4.08
C THR A 40 8.61 9.07 -2.68
N ASN A 41 7.84 8.58 -1.71
CA ASN A 41 8.33 8.25 -0.37
C ASN A 41 9.38 7.15 -0.42
N LEU A 42 9.17 6.09 -1.21
CA LEU A 42 10.15 5.00 -1.32
C LEU A 42 11.52 5.52 -1.76
N LYS A 43 11.55 6.42 -2.76
CA LYS A 43 12.78 7.06 -3.25
C LYS A 43 13.49 7.90 -2.20
N LYS A 44 12.75 8.46 -1.23
CA LYS A 44 13.29 9.21 -0.09
C LYS A 44 13.62 8.31 1.11
N HIS A 45 13.53 6.99 0.94
CA HIS A 45 13.65 6.02 2.03
C HIS A 45 12.63 6.24 3.17
N HIS A 46 11.45 6.75 2.80
CA HIS A 46 10.29 7.00 3.67
C HIS A 46 9.21 5.91 3.55
N GLY A 47 9.55 4.70 3.07
CA GLY A 47 8.63 3.56 3.13
C GLY A 47 8.41 3.13 4.58
N LEU A 48 7.15 3.00 5.01
CA LEU A 48 6.80 2.69 6.39
C LEU A 48 7.09 1.22 6.72
N LEU A 49 6.63 0.31 5.87
CA LEU A 49 6.81 -1.13 6.08
C LEU A 49 8.10 -1.62 5.43
N THR A 50 8.65 -2.72 5.97
CA THR A 50 9.78 -3.41 5.34
C THR A 50 9.43 -3.85 3.90
N SER A 51 8.20 -4.32 3.68
CA SER A 51 7.70 -4.70 2.35
C SER A 51 7.69 -3.52 1.37
N ASP A 52 7.36 -2.32 1.82
CA ASP A 52 7.38 -1.11 1.01
C ASP A 52 8.79 -0.79 0.52
N GLN A 53 9.75 -0.73 1.46
CA GLN A 53 11.11 -0.34 1.13
C GLN A 53 11.83 -1.41 0.30
N SER A 54 11.44 -2.68 0.43
CA SER A 54 11.96 -3.80 -0.35
C SER A 54 11.73 -3.62 -1.86
N LEU A 55 10.67 -2.91 -2.27
CA LEU A 55 10.38 -2.62 -3.68
C LEU A 55 11.48 -1.76 -4.33
N LEU A 56 12.17 -0.92 -3.57
CA LEU A 56 13.29 -0.13 -4.09
C LEU A 56 14.62 -0.89 -4.03
N SER A 57 14.76 -1.83 -3.08
CA SER A 57 15.99 -2.61 -2.89
C SER A 57 16.14 -3.77 -3.89
N SER A 58 15.05 -4.26 -4.45
CA SER A 58 15.08 -5.37 -5.42
C SER A 58 15.37 -4.88 -6.85
N PRO A 59 16.32 -5.51 -7.58
CA PRO A 59 16.59 -5.19 -8.98
C PRO A 59 15.39 -5.33 -9.91
N SER A 60 14.45 -6.25 -9.61
CA SER A 60 13.28 -6.50 -10.44
C SER A 60 12.21 -5.40 -10.34
N THR A 61 12.16 -4.67 -9.22
CA THR A 61 11.10 -3.70 -8.94
C THR A 61 11.58 -2.25 -8.90
N VAL A 62 12.88 -2.00 -8.70
CA VAL A 62 13.45 -0.64 -8.60
C VAL A 62 13.12 0.24 -9.81
N GLY A 63 13.15 -0.32 -11.03
CA GLY A 63 12.79 0.40 -12.25
C GLY A 63 11.31 0.81 -12.28
N ILE A 64 10.44 -0.07 -11.80
CA ILE A 64 8.99 0.17 -11.71
C ILE A 64 8.70 1.26 -10.69
N VAL A 65 9.35 1.23 -9.52
CA VAL A 65 9.21 2.26 -8.49
C VAL A 65 9.61 3.63 -9.04
N ARG A 66 10.78 3.73 -9.71
CA ARG A 66 11.25 4.98 -10.31
C ARG A 66 10.29 5.51 -11.37
N ASN A 67 9.74 4.63 -12.21
CA ASN A 67 8.79 5.02 -13.23
C ASN A 67 7.46 5.52 -12.64
N ASN A 68 6.88 4.78 -11.70
CA ASN A 68 5.61 5.14 -11.07
C ASN A 68 5.74 6.45 -10.28
N ALA A 69 6.87 6.70 -9.61
CA ALA A 69 7.12 7.98 -8.92
C ALA A 69 7.18 9.17 -9.88
N ARG A 70 7.63 8.97 -11.13
CA ARG A 70 7.75 10.03 -12.13
C ARG A 70 6.44 10.26 -12.90
N HIS A 71 5.69 9.21 -13.18
CA HIS A 71 4.53 9.24 -14.07
C HIS A 71 3.25 8.81 -13.33
N GLY A 72 2.57 9.77 -12.70
CA GLY A 72 1.37 9.50 -11.89
C GLY A 72 0.21 8.92 -12.68
N GLU A 73 -0.08 9.46 -13.86
CA GLU A 73 -1.15 8.94 -14.72
C GLU A 73 -0.89 7.50 -15.20
N THR A 74 0.35 7.22 -15.63
CA THR A 74 0.75 5.86 -16.03
C THR A 74 0.62 4.89 -14.86
N TRP A 75 0.99 5.29 -13.65
CA TRP A 75 0.77 4.48 -12.46
C TRP A 75 -0.73 4.23 -12.23
N ALA A 76 -1.58 5.26 -12.31
CA ALA A 76 -3.02 5.13 -12.09
C ALA A 76 -3.67 4.17 -13.09
N ASN A 77 -3.31 4.24 -14.37
CA ASN A 77 -3.78 3.32 -15.40
C ASN A 77 -3.36 1.87 -15.10
N LYS A 78 -2.11 1.65 -14.70
CA LYS A 78 -1.61 0.33 -14.29
C LYS A 78 -2.31 -0.18 -13.04
N PHE A 79 -2.56 0.69 -12.07
CA PHE A 79 -3.27 0.36 -10.84
C PHE A 79 -4.70 -0.09 -11.14
N ALA A 80 -5.43 0.66 -11.97
CA ALA A 80 -6.78 0.28 -12.39
C ALA A 80 -6.80 -1.10 -13.08
N ALA A 81 -5.89 -1.34 -14.02
CA ALA A 81 -5.78 -2.64 -14.68
C ALA A 81 -5.44 -3.78 -13.71
N ALA A 82 -4.56 -3.53 -12.73
CA ALA A 82 -4.21 -4.50 -11.70
C ALA A 82 -5.40 -4.83 -10.79
N MET A 83 -6.20 -3.83 -10.40
CA MET A 83 -7.39 -4.04 -9.57
C MET A 83 -8.47 -4.83 -10.29
N VAL A 84 -8.68 -4.57 -11.59
CA VAL A 84 -9.58 -5.39 -12.43
C VAL A 84 -9.07 -6.82 -12.47
N LYS A 85 -7.79 -7.04 -12.77
CA LYS A 85 -7.19 -8.39 -12.81
C LYS A 85 -7.30 -9.12 -11.47
N MET A 86 -7.07 -8.43 -10.36
CA MET A 86 -7.20 -8.98 -9.01
C MET A 86 -8.64 -9.42 -8.72
N GLY A 87 -9.64 -8.68 -9.21
CA GLY A 87 -11.05 -9.01 -9.06
C GLY A 87 -11.49 -10.29 -9.77
N TYR A 88 -10.67 -10.84 -10.67
CA TYR A 88 -10.96 -12.10 -11.37
C TYR A 88 -10.36 -13.35 -10.71
N ILE A 89 -9.66 -13.20 -9.59
CA ILE A 89 -9.05 -14.34 -8.88
C ILE A 89 -10.17 -15.19 -8.25
N ASP A 90 -10.22 -16.48 -8.63
CA ASP A 90 -11.07 -17.52 -8.05
C ASP A 90 -12.57 -17.15 -7.89
N LEU A 91 -13.11 -16.44 -8.88
CA LEU A 91 -14.52 -16.05 -8.90
C LEU A 91 -15.46 -17.26 -8.98
N LEU A 92 -16.50 -17.23 -8.14
CA LEU A 92 -17.66 -18.11 -8.28
C LEU A 92 -18.60 -17.55 -9.34
N THR A 93 -18.94 -18.35 -10.35
CA THR A 93 -19.76 -17.93 -11.51
C THR A 93 -20.89 -18.91 -11.81
N GLY A 94 -21.87 -18.47 -12.61
CA GLY A 94 -23.02 -19.29 -12.95
C GLY A 94 -23.84 -19.65 -11.72
N SER A 95 -23.98 -20.95 -11.43
CA SER A 95 -24.68 -21.47 -10.25
C SER A 95 -23.76 -21.79 -9.07
N GLN A 96 -22.48 -21.41 -9.12
CA GLN A 96 -21.54 -21.62 -8.02
C GLN A 96 -21.79 -20.60 -6.90
N GLY A 97 -21.87 -21.08 -5.65
CA GLY A 97 -22.10 -20.22 -4.48
C GLY A 97 -23.55 -19.76 -4.35
N GLU A 98 -23.74 -18.56 -3.81
CA GLU A 98 -25.05 -17.97 -3.57
C GLU A 98 -24.97 -16.43 -3.54
N ILE A 99 -26.11 -15.77 -3.76
CA ILE A 99 -26.26 -14.34 -3.49
C ILE A 99 -26.67 -14.20 -2.02
N ARG A 100 -25.76 -13.74 -1.17
CA ARG A 100 -26.03 -13.55 0.26
C ARG A 100 -27.02 -12.41 0.50
N LYS A 101 -27.98 -12.64 1.40
CA LYS A 101 -28.90 -11.60 1.88
C LYS A 101 -28.27 -10.72 2.95
N ASP A 102 -27.37 -11.29 3.75
CA ASP A 102 -26.53 -10.58 4.71
C ASP A 102 -25.09 -11.08 4.54
N CYS A 103 -24.14 -10.20 4.22
CA CYS A 103 -22.76 -10.60 3.98
C CYS A 103 -22.10 -11.33 5.18
N ARG A 104 -22.65 -11.15 6.39
CA ARG A 104 -22.14 -11.73 7.64
C ARG A 104 -22.55 -13.20 7.84
N PHE A 105 -23.58 -13.69 7.16
CA PHE A 105 -24.11 -15.03 7.34
C PHE A 105 -24.23 -15.76 6.00
N VAL A 106 -24.14 -17.09 6.06
CA VAL A 106 -24.61 -17.94 4.95
C VAL A 106 -26.14 -17.94 4.99
N ASN A 107 -26.80 -17.98 3.83
CA ASN A 107 -28.26 -17.97 3.76
C ASN A 107 -28.92 -19.20 4.40
#